data_AF-A0A662WKB9-F1
#
_entry.id   AF-A0A662WKB9-F1
#
_cell.length_a   1.000
_cell.length_b   1.000
_cell.length_c   1.000
_cell.angle_alpha   90.00
_cell.angle_beta   90.00
_cell.angle_gamma   90.00
#
_symmetry.space_group_name_H-M   'P 1'
#
loop_
_entity.id
_entity.type
_entity.pdbx_description
1 polymer ?
#
loop_
_entity_poly.entity_id
_entity_poly.type
_entity_poly.pdbx_seq_one_letter_code
_entity_poly.pdbx_strand_id
1 'polypeptide(L)'
;MTSFKAAGARVGAFLRPPTRGRGFSILTVTLLAAFATFSASESAAEGQHVEDLVRARFDGVDADLESLWAVSAEQIARDSTRFKRWVMGAVPDLVPADVKCEKLKHCDKKGVCAIVCKHGSVEMDEWLQRALYLQRKLAYRRNFCSATLPATHNSAINLADGYGVEDHVYEGYLHYFSWFKKGMQVHTNDQLFSLTDQLQMGVRFIELDVHWFDGDLRIAHCGGFSSKLLDGLISVFNEIAKMLGTDIEWDSETIGCKPSLSSIPSSEQRSLKDALSELATWLHAPEHADEFLLVFFDDETNLMRWKKVDRLLEYLKTYFSEEEMLRPADLAVR
;
A
#
# COMPACT_ATOMS: atom_id res chain seq x y z
N MET A 1 31.91 36.23 -11.98
CA MET A 1 32.88 35.53 -11.12
C MET A 1 32.46 35.83 -9.69
N THR A 2 32.02 34.92 -8.83
CA THR A 2 32.38 33.50 -8.67
C THR A 2 31.26 32.79 -7.90
N SER A 3 31.01 31.55 -8.31
CA SER A 3 30.12 30.55 -7.73
C SER A 3 30.61 30.10 -6.36
N PHE A 4 29.70 29.87 -5.40
CA PHE A 4 29.96 29.00 -4.25
C PHE A 4 29.17 27.71 -4.41
N LYS A 5 29.90 26.64 -4.73
CA LYS A 5 29.47 25.24 -4.66
C LYS A 5 29.58 24.77 -3.21
N ALA A 6 28.52 24.21 -2.65
CA ALA A 6 28.62 23.40 -1.44
C ALA A 6 29.09 21.99 -1.82
N ALA A 7 30.27 21.63 -1.31
CA ALA A 7 30.87 20.32 -1.44
C ALA A 7 30.25 19.35 -0.43
N GLY A 8 29.99 18.12 -0.89
CA GLY A 8 29.59 17.02 -0.03
C GLY A 8 30.71 16.55 0.90
N ALA A 9 30.30 15.98 2.03
CA ALA A 9 31.14 15.17 2.89
C ALA A 9 30.47 13.80 3.10
N ARG A 10 31.07 12.77 2.49
CA ARG A 10 30.98 11.37 2.93
C ARG A 10 32.12 11.11 3.89
N VAL A 11 31.89 10.48 5.04
CA VAL A 11 32.74 9.47 5.74
C VAL A 11 31.82 8.86 6.84
N GLY A 12 31.74 7.55 7.10
CA GLY A 12 32.73 6.52 6.82
C GLY A 12 32.20 5.10 6.67
N ALA A 13 33.04 4.34 5.97
CA ALA A 13 33.00 2.90 5.87
C ALA A 13 33.81 2.29 7.02
N PHE A 14 33.37 1.12 7.52
CA PHE A 14 34.27 0.11 8.07
C PHE A 14 34.12 -1.15 7.23
N LEU A 15 35.23 -1.57 6.63
CA LEU A 15 35.39 -2.83 5.89
C LEU A 15 36.32 -3.76 6.68
N ARG A 16 35.92 -5.02 6.82
CA ARG A 16 36.83 -6.17 6.66
C ARG A 16 36.05 -7.43 6.25
N PRO A 17 36.38 -8.08 5.12
CA PRO A 17 35.97 -9.44 4.77
C PRO A 17 37.12 -10.44 5.12
N PRO A 18 37.11 -11.75 4.75
CA PRO A 18 36.06 -12.60 4.13
C PRO A 18 35.83 -13.95 4.87
N THR A 19 34.74 -14.67 4.57
CA THR A 19 34.82 -16.09 4.12
C THR A 19 33.52 -16.57 3.48
N ARG A 20 33.66 -16.94 2.19
CA ARG A 20 32.92 -17.93 1.39
C ARG A 20 31.53 -18.38 1.85
N GLY A 21 30.53 -18.16 0.99
CA GLY A 21 29.49 -19.16 0.78
C GLY A 21 28.14 -18.64 0.27
N ARG A 22 27.92 -18.83 -1.04
CA ARG A 22 26.62 -18.91 -1.76
C ARG A 22 25.88 -17.58 -1.98
N GLY A 23 25.62 -17.33 -3.26
CA GLY A 23 25.01 -16.11 -3.78
C GLY A 23 23.52 -16.02 -3.46
N PHE A 24 23.09 -14.81 -3.16
CA PHE A 24 21.71 -14.37 -3.26
C PHE A 24 21.56 -13.70 -4.63
N SER A 25 20.78 -14.31 -5.52
CA SER A 25 20.24 -13.63 -6.69
C SER A 25 18.97 -12.90 -6.25
N ILE A 26 19.00 -11.58 -6.33
CA ILE A 26 17.81 -10.72 -6.24
C ILE A 26 17.06 -10.90 -7.57
N LEU A 27 15.87 -11.49 -7.51
CA LEU A 27 15.01 -11.70 -8.68
C LEU A 27 14.21 -10.41 -8.91
N THR A 28 14.64 -9.60 -9.88
CA THR A 28 13.84 -8.47 -10.39
C THR A 28 12.73 -9.03 -11.28
N VAL A 29 11.49 -9.05 -10.80
CA VAL A 29 10.33 -9.43 -11.61
C VAL A 29 9.85 -8.18 -12.36
N THR A 30 10.14 -8.10 -13.65
CA THR A 30 9.59 -7.07 -14.54
C THR A 30 8.22 -7.53 -15.03
N LEU A 31 7.14 -6.94 -14.51
CA LEU A 31 5.78 -7.16 -15.03
C LEU A 31 5.59 -6.32 -16.30
N LEU A 32 5.63 -6.94 -17.49
CA LEU A 32 5.36 -6.27 -18.77
C LEU A 32 3.86 -6.37 -19.09
N ALA A 33 3.17 -5.24 -18.97
CA ALA A 33 1.77 -5.10 -19.37
C ALA A 33 1.65 -5.13 -20.91
N ALA A 34 0.88 -6.09 -21.42
CA ALA A 34 0.52 -6.19 -22.83
C ALA A 34 -0.65 -5.25 -23.16
N PHE A 35 -0.45 -4.32 -24.09
CA PHE A 35 -1.54 -3.63 -24.78
C PHE A 35 -1.31 -3.70 -26.29
N ALA A 36 -2.09 -4.54 -26.96
CA ALA A 36 -2.44 -4.44 -28.37
C ALA A 36 -3.90 -3.93 -28.38
N THR A 37 -4.40 -3.02 -29.21
CA THR A 37 -4.10 -2.62 -30.59
C THR A 37 -4.79 -1.25 -30.82
N PHE A 38 -4.20 -0.35 -31.61
CA PHE A 38 -5.00 0.61 -32.39
C PHE A 38 -4.37 0.76 -33.78
N SER A 39 -5.18 0.48 -34.80
CA SER A 39 -4.86 0.67 -36.21
C SER A 39 -5.46 1.99 -36.67
N ALA A 40 -4.66 2.82 -37.34
CA ALA A 40 -5.09 3.62 -38.50
C ALA A 40 -3.86 4.29 -39.16
N SER A 41 -3.49 3.71 -40.30
CA SER A 41 -2.86 4.28 -41.50
C SER A 41 -2.21 5.68 -41.51
N GLU A 42 -1.02 5.70 -42.15
CA GLU A 42 -0.30 6.80 -42.84
C GLU A 42 0.78 7.60 -42.09
N SER A 43 1.98 7.01 -41.94
CA SER A 43 3.27 7.64 -42.35
C SER A 43 4.39 6.58 -42.48
N ALA A 44 4.40 5.88 -43.61
CA ALA A 44 5.08 4.58 -43.79
C ALA A 44 6.62 4.59 -43.93
N ALA A 45 7.34 5.63 -43.50
CA ALA A 45 8.81 5.69 -43.63
C ALA A 45 9.58 5.78 -42.29
N GLU A 46 8.93 6.20 -41.20
CA GLU A 46 9.56 6.28 -39.87
C GLU A 46 9.18 5.08 -38.97
N GLY A 47 8.09 4.37 -39.28
CA GLY A 47 7.62 3.19 -38.54
C GLY A 47 8.45 1.92 -38.76
N GLN A 48 9.06 1.76 -39.94
CA GLN A 48 9.84 0.55 -40.27
C GLN A 48 11.08 0.38 -39.40
N HIS A 49 11.75 1.48 -39.03
CA HIS A 49 12.95 1.41 -38.20
C HIS A 49 12.64 1.05 -36.73
N VAL A 50 11.43 1.37 -36.26
CA VAL A 50 10.94 1.04 -34.91
C VAL A 50 10.39 -0.38 -34.89
N GLU A 51 9.66 -0.81 -35.91
CA GLU A 51 9.19 -2.19 -36.06
C GLU A 51 10.35 -3.20 -36.18
N ASP A 52 11.44 -2.85 -36.87
CA ASP A 52 12.62 -3.73 -36.99
C ASP A 52 13.46 -3.78 -35.70
N LEU A 53 13.51 -2.68 -34.94
CA LEU A 53 14.13 -2.65 -33.59
C LEU A 53 13.32 -3.43 -32.55
N VAL A 54 11.99 -3.46 -32.71
CA VAL A 54 11.08 -4.27 -31.89
C VAL A 54 11.13 -5.74 -32.35
N ARG A 55 11.11 -6.09 -33.63
CA ARG A 55 11.27 -7.50 -34.05
C ARG A 55 12.61 -8.09 -33.63
N ALA A 56 13.71 -7.38 -33.86
CA ALA A 56 15.06 -7.87 -33.53
C ALA A 56 15.31 -8.08 -32.02
N ARG A 57 14.46 -7.50 -31.15
CA ARG A 57 14.54 -7.66 -29.69
C ARG A 57 13.57 -8.71 -29.14
N PHE A 58 12.62 -9.18 -29.94
CA PHE A 58 11.53 -10.08 -29.52
C PHE A 58 11.56 -11.47 -30.19
N ASP A 59 12.44 -11.71 -31.18
CA ASP A 59 12.65 -13.03 -31.82
C ASP A 59 13.23 -14.13 -30.90
N GLY A 60 13.36 -13.88 -29.59
CA GLY A 60 13.83 -14.84 -28.58
C GLY A 60 12.86 -15.12 -27.42
N VAL A 61 11.64 -14.58 -27.46
CA VAL A 61 10.75 -14.52 -26.27
C VAL A 61 9.82 -15.74 -26.13
N ASP A 62 9.63 -16.54 -27.18
CA ASP A 62 8.72 -17.70 -27.13
C ASP A 62 9.27 -18.90 -26.33
N ALA A 63 10.59 -18.98 -26.10
CA ALA A 63 11.23 -20.18 -25.56
C ALA A 63 11.27 -20.30 -24.02
N ASP A 64 10.88 -19.27 -23.27
CA ASP A 64 11.06 -19.23 -21.80
C ASP A 64 9.78 -18.96 -20.98
N LEU A 65 8.63 -18.81 -21.62
CA LEU A 65 7.35 -18.68 -20.91
C LEU A 65 6.87 -20.02 -20.35
N GLU A 66 7.06 -21.12 -21.09
CA GLU A 66 6.71 -22.48 -20.65
C GLU A 66 7.47 -22.92 -19.39
N SER A 67 8.66 -22.37 -19.13
CA SER A 67 9.47 -22.69 -17.93
C SER A 67 8.94 -22.01 -16.65
N LEU A 68 8.16 -20.94 -16.79
CA LEU A 68 7.56 -20.18 -15.69
C LEU A 68 6.28 -20.84 -15.17
N TRP A 69 5.56 -21.57 -16.03
CA TRP A 69 4.30 -22.23 -15.69
C TRP A 69 4.54 -23.59 -15.04
N ALA A 70 3.75 -23.88 -14.00
CA ALA A 70 3.74 -25.19 -13.34
C ALA A 70 2.87 -26.22 -14.09
N VAL A 71 2.01 -25.77 -15.02
CA VAL A 71 1.00 -26.60 -15.69
C VAL A 71 0.75 -26.16 -17.14
N SER A 72 0.33 -27.10 -17.99
CA SER A 72 -0.03 -26.86 -19.40
C SER A 72 -1.32 -26.03 -19.58
N ALA A 73 -1.47 -25.37 -20.73
CA ALA A 73 -2.68 -24.63 -21.10
C ALA A 73 -4.00 -25.46 -21.04
N GLU A 74 -3.95 -26.75 -21.40
CA GLU A 74 -5.11 -27.64 -21.31
C GLU A 74 -5.54 -27.91 -19.85
N GLN A 75 -4.57 -27.92 -18.94
CA GLN A 75 -4.84 -28.07 -17.51
C GLN A 75 -5.51 -26.82 -16.94
N ILE A 76 -5.05 -25.63 -17.35
CA ILE A 76 -5.66 -24.34 -17.00
C ILE A 76 -7.14 -24.28 -17.44
N ALA A 77 -7.43 -24.73 -18.67
CA ALA A 77 -8.80 -24.75 -19.19
C ALA A 77 -9.73 -25.68 -18.37
N ARG A 78 -9.24 -26.85 -17.96
CA ARG A 78 -9.97 -27.79 -17.08
C ARG A 78 -10.16 -27.24 -15.67
N ASP A 79 -9.17 -26.54 -15.16
CA ASP A 79 -9.19 -26.00 -13.80
C ASP A 79 -10.01 -24.73 -13.69
N SER A 80 -10.30 -24.02 -14.78
CA SER A 80 -11.11 -22.78 -14.78
C SER A 80 -12.47 -22.90 -14.07
N THR A 81 -13.22 -23.99 -14.31
CA THR A 81 -14.51 -24.20 -13.61
C THR A 81 -14.33 -24.50 -12.13
N ARG A 82 -13.24 -25.20 -11.77
CA ARG A 82 -12.87 -25.48 -10.37
C ARG A 82 -12.44 -24.19 -9.68
N PHE A 83 -11.60 -23.40 -10.32
CA PHE A 83 -11.13 -22.11 -9.84
C PHE A 83 -12.29 -21.17 -9.50
N LYS A 84 -13.21 -20.95 -10.45
CA LYS A 84 -14.39 -20.10 -10.21
C LYS A 84 -15.25 -20.57 -9.03
N ARG A 85 -15.42 -21.89 -8.87
CA ARG A 85 -16.26 -22.45 -7.81
C ARG A 85 -15.59 -22.42 -6.43
N TRP A 86 -14.32 -22.79 -6.37
CA TRP A 86 -13.63 -23.08 -5.10
C TRP A 86 -12.71 -21.96 -4.63
N VAL A 87 -12.30 -21.07 -5.54
CA VAL A 87 -11.46 -19.90 -5.21
C VAL A 87 -12.36 -18.66 -5.17
N MET A 88 -12.97 -18.27 -6.30
CA MET A 88 -13.79 -17.05 -6.34
C MET A 88 -15.11 -17.15 -5.56
N GLY A 89 -15.62 -18.38 -5.40
CA GLY A 89 -16.85 -18.64 -4.62
C GLY A 89 -16.61 -18.89 -3.14
N ALA A 90 -15.35 -18.95 -2.70
CA ALA A 90 -15.02 -19.12 -1.29
C ALA A 90 -15.32 -17.83 -0.51
N VAL A 91 -15.61 -17.99 0.77
CA VAL A 91 -15.68 -16.89 1.73
C VAL A 91 -14.80 -17.29 2.90
N PRO A 92 -13.47 -17.17 2.77
CA PRO A 92 -12.55 -17.60 3.82
C PRO A 92 -12.78 -16.81 5.10
N ASP A 93 -12.59 -17.47 6.24
CA ASP A 93 -12.54 -16.80 7.55
C ASP A 93 -11.12 -16.33 7.79
N LEU A 94 -10.90 -15.03 7.62
CA LEU A 94 -9.59 -14.40 7.73
C LEU A 94 -9.32 -13.91 9.16
N VAL A 95 -10.27 -14.08 10.09
CA VAL A 95 -10.08 -13.78 11.51
C VAL A 95 -9.27 -14.92 12.16
N PRO A 96 -8.15 -14.63 12.85
CA PRO A 96 -7.39 -15.64 13.57
C PRO A 96 -8.24 -16.43 14.57
N ALA A 97 -7.92 -17.70 14.77
CA ALA A 97 -8.78 -18.63 15.51
C ALA A 97 -8.96 -18.28 17.00
N ASP A 98 -7.98 -17.58 17.58
CA ASP A 98 -7.95 -17.13 18.97
C ASP A 98 -8.54 -15.72 19.17
N VAL A 99 -8.89 -15.03 18.08
CA VAL A 99 -9.50 -13.71 18.14
C VAL A 99 -11.01 -13.81 18.28
N LYS A 100 -11.54 -13.12 19.29
CA LYS A 100 -12.98 -12.94 19.49
C LYS A 100 -13.38 -11.56 18.99
N CYS A 101 -14.33 -11.50 18.08
CA CYS A 101 -14.88 -10.25 17.55
C CYS A 101 -16.26 -10.49 16.93
N GLU A 102 -17.00 -9.41 16.65
CA GLU A 102 -18.20 -9.49 15.82
C GLU A 102 -17.76 -9.71 14.36
N LYS A 103 -17.92 -10.94 13.87
CA LYS A 103 -17.56 -11.32 12.51
C LYS A 103 -18.57 -10.82 11.50
N LEU A 104 -18.11 -10.20 10.42
CA LEU A 104 -18.94 -9.78 9.29
C LEU A 104 -18.38 -10.28 7.96
N LYS A 105 -19.28 -10.46 6.98
CA LYS A 105 -18.90 -10.78 5.61
C LYS A 105 -18.62 -9.48 4.85
N HIS A 106 -17.37 -9.25 4.48
CA HIS A 106 -16.94 -8.12 3.65
C HIS A 106 -16.80 -8.61 2.21
N CYS A 107 -17.31 -7.84 1.23
CA CYS A 107 -17.19 -8.16 -0.19
C CYS A 107 -16.72 -6.95 -0.98
N ASP A 108 -15.84 -7.17 -1.95
CA ASP A 108 -15.45 -6.15 -2.91
C ASP A 108 -16.54 -5.95 -4.00
N LYS A 109 -16.34 -4.98 -4.91
CA LYS A 109 -17.23 -4.74 -6.05
C LYS A 109 -17.25 -5.86 -7.09
N LYS A 110 -16.26 -6.77 -7.08
CA LYS A 110 -16.24 -7.95 -7.95
C LYS A 110 -17.07 -9.10 -7.36
N GLY A 111 -17.52 -8.97 -6.12
CA GLY A 111 -18.28 -9.97 -5.38
C GLY A 111 -17.40 -11.05 -4.71
N VAL A 112 -16.08 -10.83 -4.63
CA VAL A 112 -15.17 -11.65 -3.83
C VAL A 112 -15.33 -11.24 -2.39
N CYS A 113 -15.46 -12.21 -1.48
CA CYS A 113 -15.79 -11.94 -0.10
C CYS A 113 -14.90 -12.69 0.87
N ALA A 114 -14.75 -12.15 2.08
CA ALA A 114 -14.13 -12.82 3.21
C ALA A 114 -14.86 -12.48 4.52
N ILE A 115 -14.62 -13.28 5.57
CA ILE A 115 -15.08 -12.96 6.93
C ILE A 115 -13.96 -12.21 7.65
N VAL A 116 -14.31 -11.05 8.20
CA VAL A 116 -13.40 -10.13 8.91
C VAL A 116 -14.04 -9.67 10.22
N CYS A 117 -13.27 -9.05 11.11
CA CYS A 117 -13.83 -8.41 12.30
C CYS A 117 -14.49 -7.07 11.94
N LYS A 118 -15.64 -6.79 12.53
CA LYS A 118 -16.24 -5.45 12.51
C LYS A 118 -15.35 -4.48 13.28
N HIS A 119 -15.31 -3.23 12.81
CA HIS A 119 -14.54 -2.16 13.45
C HIS A 119 -14.89 -2.02 14.94
N GLY A 120 -13.86 -1.99 15.78
CA GLY A 120 -14.00 -1.76 17.22
C GLY A 120 -14.68 -2.91 17.98
N SER A 121 -14.81 -4.09 17.35
CA SER A 121 -15.49 -5.25 17.93
C SER A 121 -14.54 -6.30 18.52
N VAL A 122 -13.23 -6.13 18.37
CA VAL A 122 -12.26 -7.07 18.92
C VAL A 122 -12.34 -7.05 20.44
N GLU A 123 -12.63 -8.21 21.02
CA GLU A 123 -12.69 -8.38 22.46
C GLU A 123 -11.28 -8.50 23.02
N MET A 124 -10.98 -7.68 24.03
CA MET A 124 -9.75 -7.78 24.79
C MET A 124 -10.02 -8.27 26.20
N ASP A 125 -9.16 -9.15 26.68
CA ASP A 125 -9.21 -9.60 28.07
C ASP A 125 -9.08 -8.42 29.05
N GLU A 126 -9.87 -8.44 30.11
CA GLU A 126 -9.88 -7.37 31.12
C GLU A 126 -8.50 -7.15 31.76
N TRP A 127 -7.74 -8.21 31.99
CA TRP A 127 -6.39 -8.11 32.55
C TRP A 127 -5.43 -7.38 31.59
N LEU A 128 -5.56 -7.61 30.28
CA LEU A 128 -4.74 -6.98 29.25
C LEU A 128 -5.08 -5.50 29.14
N GLN A 129 -6.37 -5.15 29.15
CA GLN A 129 -6.81 -3.75 29.17
C GLN A 129 -6.24 -3.00 30.38
N ARG A 130 -6.28 -3.60 31.58
CA ARG A 130 -5.68 -3.02 32.80
C ARG A 130 -4.16 -2.88 32.71
N ALA A 131 -3.47 -3.88 32.14
CA ALA A 131 -2.02 -3.84 31.95
C ALA A 131 -1.60 -2.72 30.98
N LEU A 132 -2.28 -2.60 29.84
CA LEU A 132 -2.05 -1.54 28.87
C LEU A 132 -2.36 -0.16 29.44
N TYR A 133 -3.43 -0.03 30.23
CA TYR A 133 -3.76 1.22 30.93
C TYR A 133 -2.63 1.65 31.87
N LEU A 134 -2.09 0.73 32.68
CA LEU A 134 -0.96 1.01 33.56
C LEU A 134 0.29 1.42 32.75
N GLN A 135 0.60 0.69 31.67
CA GLN A 135 1.72 1.01 30.79
C GLN A 135 1.58 2.43 30.21
N ARG A 136 0.38 2.79 29.72
CA ARG A 136 0.10 4.14 29.21
C ARG A 136 0.32 5.21 30.28
N LYS A 137 -0.21 5.01 31.50
CA LYS A 137 0.03 5.95 32.60
C LYS A 137 1.50 6.14 32.94
N LEU A 138 2.31 5.10 32.85
CA LEU A 138 3.75 5.21 33.06
C LEU A 138 4.45 5.94 31.90
N ALA A 139 4.04 5.68 30.65
CA ALA A 139 4.55 6.37 29.48
C ALA A 139 4.23 7.87 29.52
N TYR A 140 3.02 8.26 29.94
CA TYR A 140 2.55 9.66 29.95
C TYR A 140 3.22 10.52 31.03
N ARG A 141 3.93 9.90 31.99
CA ARG A 141 4.78 10.61 32.95
C ARG A 141 6.13 11.03 32.36
N ARG A 142 6.44 10.59 31.13
CA ARG A 142 7.66 10.93 30.40
C ARG A 142 7.35 11.97 29.32
N ASN A 143 8.40 12.63 28.84
CA ASN A 143 8.28 13.45 27.63
C ASN A 143 8.18 12.57 26.39
N PHE A 144 7.71 13.14 25.27
CA PHE A 144 7.57 12.43 23.99
C PHE A 144 8.85 11.71 23.56
N CYS A 145 10.03 12.29 23.79
CA CYS A 145 11.32 11.69 23.40
C CYS A 145 11.71 10.43 24.20
N SER A 146 11.05 10.15 25.33
CA SER A 146 11.41 9.04 26.22
C SER A 146 10.23 8.15 26.60
N ALA A 147 9.02 8.47 26.15
CA ALA A 147 7.85 7.62 26.28
C ALA A 147 7.99 6.39 25.37
N THR A 148 7.50 5.25 25.84
CA THR A 148 7.41 4.02 25.03
C THR A 148 5.94 3.78 24.73
N LEU A 149 5.57 3.91 23.46
CA LEU A 149 4.20 3.81 22.97
C LEU A 149 4.12 2.69 21.94
N PRO A 150 3.13 1.79 22.01
CA PRO A 150 2.87 0.84 20.93
C PRO A 150 2.51 1.58 19.64
N ALA A 151 3.04 1.06 18.53
CA ALA A 151 2.95 1.64 17.20
C ALA A 151 2.55 0.58 16.18
N THR A 152 1.85 1.00 15.14
CA THR A 152 1.52 0.17 13.97
C THR A 152 2.00 0.85 12.70
N HIS A 153 2.55 0.03 11.80
CA HIS A 153 3.00 0.43 10.46
C HIS A 153 1.85 0.23 9.48
N ASN A 154 1.65 1.15 8.55
CA ASN A 154 0.60 1.06 7.52
C ASN A 154 -0.78 0.78 8.12
N SER A 155 -1.11 1.52 9.18
CA SER A 155 -2.14 1.13 10.16
C SER A 155 -3.54 1.00 9.55
N ALA A 156 -3.84 1.80 8.53
CA ALA A 156 -5.13 1.81 7.86
C ALA A 156 -5.23 0.82 6.68
N ILE A 157 -4.13 0.17 6.30
CA ILE A 157 -4.10 -0.90 5.29
C ILE A 157 -4.43 -2.21 6.02
N ASN A 158 -5.69 -2.33 6.43
CA ASN A 158 -6.15 -3.38 7.33
C ASN A 158 -7.28 -4.24 6.75
N LEU A 159 -7.37 -5.46 7.26
CA LEU A 159 -8.34 -6.44 6.79
C LEU A 159 -9.80 -6.05 7.06
N ALA A 160 -10.09 -5.31 8.13
CA ALA A 160 -11.45 -4.87 8.46
C ALA A 160 -12.03 -3.93 7.38
N ASP A 161 -11.16 -3.13 6.75
CA ASP A 161 -11.46 -2.25 5.61
C ASP A 161 -11.38 -2.96 4.25
N GLY A 162 -11.17 -4.27 4.24
CA GLY A 162 -11.19 -5.10 3.03
C GLY A 162 -9.83 -5.37 2.40
N TYR A 163 -8.75 -4.71 2.81
CA TYR A 163 -7.40 -5.00 2.28
C TYR A 163 -7.08 -6.50 2.48
N GLY A 164 -6.58 -7.17 1.45
CA GLY A 164 -6.34 -8.63 1.49
C GLY A 164 -7.56 -9.53 1.20
N VAL A 165 -8.77 -8.99 0.98
CA VAL A 165 -9.97 -9.81 0.69
C VAL A 165 -9.77 -10.73 -0.52
N GLU A 166 -9.07 -10.30 -1.56
CA GLU A 166 -8.76 -11.12 -2.74
C GLU A 166 -7.48 -11.98 -2.60
N ASP A 167 -6.79 -12.02 -1.44
CA ASP A 167 -5.51 -12.74 -1.30
C ASP A 167 -5.62 -14.22 -1.70
N HIS A 168 -6.69 -14.90 -1.27
CA HIS A 168 -6.97 -16.29 -1.67
C HIS A 168 -7.17 -16.47 -3.19
N VAL A 169 -7.66 -15.44 -3.89
CA VAL A 169 -7.79 -15.44 -5.35
C VAL A 169 -6.42 -15.30 -5.99
N TYR A 170 -5.57 -14.43 -5.44
CA TYR A 170 -4.21 -14.18 -5.91
C TYR A 170 -3.36 -15.43 -5.71
N GLU A 171 -3.41 -16.06 -4.53
CA GLU A 171 -2.84 -17.39 -4.28
C GLU A 171 -3.29 -18.42 -5.31
N GLY A 172 -4.59 -18.42 -5.62
CA GLY A 172 -5.20 -19.23 -6.67
C GLY A 172 -4.54 -19.06 -8.04
N TYR A 173 -4.23 -17.83 -8.44
CA TYR A 173 -3.49 -17.54 -9.68
C TYR A 173 -2.01 -17.92 -9.55
N LEU A 174 -1.40 -17.65 -8.40
CA LEU A 174 0.01 -17.91 -8.16
C LEU A 174 0.34 -19.40 -8.20
N HIS A 175 -0.60 -20.28 -7.85
CA HIS A 175 -0.45 -21.73 -7.98
C HIS A 175 -0.12 -22.23 -9.40
N TYR A 176 -0.37 -21.43 -10.44
CA TYR A 176 0.02 -21.77 -11.81
C TYR A 176 1.49 -21.50 -12.10
N PHE A 177 2.23 -20.83 -11.21
CA PHE A 177 3.64 -20.51 -11.40
C PHE A 177 4.53 -21.50 -10.66
N SER A 178 5.58 -21.98 -11.34
CA SER A 178 6.46 -23.04 -10.85
C SER A 178 7.20 -22.69 -9.55
N TRP A 179 7.39 -21.39 -9.27
CA TRP A 179 8.05 -20.87 -8.08
C TRP A 179 7.12 -20.76 -6.85
N PHE A 180 5.80 -20.69 -7.03
CA PHE A 180 4.85 -20.59 -5.92
C PHE A 180 4.56 -21.98 -5.35
N LYS A 181 5.11 -22.26 -4.17
CA LYS A 181 5.05 -23.60 -3.56
C LYS A 181 3.80 -23.76 -2.69
N LYS A 182 3.35 -25.00 -2.55
CA LYS A 182 2.26 -25.36 -1.65
C LYS A 182 2.56 -24.86 -0.23
N GLY A 183 1.61 -24.15 0.37
CA GLY A 183 1.74 -23.57 1.72
C GLY A 183 2.31 -22.16 1.75
N MET A 184 2.74 -21.60 0.61
CA MET A 184 2.94 -20.15 0.50
C MET A 184 1.58 -19.45 0.58
N GLN A 185 1.55 -18.32 1.26
CA GLN A 185 0.38 -17.48 1.42
C GLN A 185 0.70 -16.07 0.93
N VAL A 186 -0.32 -15.40 0.43
CA VAL A 186 -0.29 -13.98 0.10
C VAL A 186 -0.93 -13.24 1.27
N HIS A 187 -0.24 -12.21 1.74
CA HIS A 187 -0.75 -11.27 2.75
C HIS A 187 -0.46 -9.89 2.23
N THR A 188 -1.49 -9.19 1.78
CA THR A 188 -1.35 -7.84 1.20
C THR A 188 -1.96 -6.75 2.07
N ASN A 189 -2.58 -7.12 3.18
CA ASN A 189 -2.88 -6.24 4.30
C ASN A 189 -1.69 -6.15 5.26
N ASP A 190 -1.48 -4.98 5.85
CA ASP A 190 -0.44 -4.76 6.85
C ASP A 190 -0.95 -5.02 8.27
N GLN A 191 -2.26 -4.79 8.50
CA GLN A 191 -2.92 -4.98 9.79
C GLN A 191 -4.14 -5.90 9.68
N LEU A 192 -4.48 -6.60 10.76
CA LEU A 192 -5.68 -7.47 10.81
C LEU A 192 -6.93 -6.73 11.25
N PHE A 193 -6.78 -5.66 12.04
CA PHE A 193 -7.88 -5.03 12.76
C PHE A 193 -8.03 -3.56 12.38
N SER A 194 -9.23 -2.98 12.60
CA SER A 194 -9.47 -1.58 12.26
C SER A 194 -8.62 -0.64 13.11
N LEU A 195 -8.55 0.64 12.74
CA LEU A 195 -7.84 1.63 13.55
C LEU A 195 -8.40 1.70 14.97
N THR A 196 -9.73 1.64 15.14
CA THR A 196 -10.37 1.61 16.46
C THR A 196 -9.91 0.42 17.31
N ASP A 197 -9.87 -0.79 16.73
CA ASP A 197 -9.39 -1.98 17.43
C ASP A 197 -7.90 -1.83 17.81
N GLN A 198 -7.06 -1.31 16.91
CA GLN A 198 -5.65 -1.01 17.18
C GLN A 198 -5.50 -0.05 18.37
N LEU A 199 -6.32 1.01 18.44
CA LEU A 199 -6.35 1.98 19.52
C LEU A 199 -6.79 1.37 20.86
N GLN A 200 -7.79 0.48 20.85
CA GLN A 200 -8.21 -0.28 22.03
C GLN A 200 -7.08 -1.19 22.55
N MET A 201 -6.30 -1.77 21.63
CA MET A 201 -5.09 -2.55 21.94
C MET A 201 -3.89 -1.70 22.42
N GLY A 202 -4.07 -0.39 22.59
CA GLY A 202 -3.10 0.50 23.23
C GLY A 202 -2.13 1.17 22.26
N VAL A 203 -2.32 1.03 20.95
CA VAL A 203 -1.58 1.77 19.92
C VAL A 203 -1.81 3.27 20.09
N ARG A 204 -0.73 4.06 20.07
CA ARG A 204 -0.77 5.53 20.14
C ARG A 204 0.10 6.21 19.09
N PHE A 205 0.82 5.42 18.30
CA PHE A 205 1.52 5.86 17.11
C PHE A 205 0.91 5.14 15.90
N ILE A 206 0.33 5.90 14.98
CA ILE A 206 -0.37 5.38 13.81
C ILE A 206 0.29 5.96 12.56
N GLU A 207 0.75 5.07 11.69
CA GLU A 207 1.19 5.40 10.33
C GLU A 207 0.06 5.28 9.31
N LEU A 208 -0.10 6.29 8.47
CA LEU A 208 -1.08 6.37 7.38
C LEU A 208 -0.38 6.67 6.06
N ASP A 209 -0.36 5.71 5.14
CA ASP A 209 0.17 5.84 3.78
C ASP A 209 -0.82 6.62 2.92
N VAL A 210 -0.55 7.91 2.70
CA VAL A 210 -1.50 8.80 2.02
C VAL A 210 -1.05 9.07 0.59
N HIS A 211 -1.89 8.67 -0.36
CA HIS A 211 -1.66 8.90 -1.78
C HIS A 211 -2.83 9.62 -2.44
N TRP A 212 -2.50 10.47 -3.43
CA TRP A 212 -3.49 11.11 -4.29
C TRP A 212 -3.71 10.28 -5.55
N PHE A 213 -4.90 9.70 -5.70
CA PHE A 213 -5.32 9.01 -6.93
C PHE A 213 -6.84 8.90 -7.00
N ASP A 214 -7.37 8.64 -8.20
CA ASP A 214 -8.81 8.59 -8.47
C ASP A 214 -9.58 9.82 -7.93
N GLY A 215 -8.92 10.99 -7.97
CA GLY A 215 -9.49 12.29 -7.62
C GLY A 215 -9.61 12.59 -6.12
N ASP A 216 -9.01 11.79 -5.24
CA ASP A 216 -9.03 12.01 -3.79
C ASP A 216 -7.75 11.54 -3.07
N LEU A 217 -7.61 11.91 -1.80
CA LEU A 217 -6.62 11.34 -0.88
C LEU A 217 -7.14 10.02 -0.33
N ARG A 218 -6.36 8.96 -0.50
CA ARG A 218 -6.70 7.60 -0.12
C ARG A 218 -5.55 6.95 0.63
N ILE A 219 -5.90 5.95 1.42
CA ILE A 219 -4.96 5.06 2.08
C ILE A 219 -4.60 3.96 1.08
N ALA A 220 -3.32 3.81 0.79
CA ALA A 220 -2.88 2.80 -0.17
C ALA A 220 -1.42 2.43 0.04
N HIS A 221 -1.09 1.15 -0.10
CA HIS A 221 0.29 0.72 -0.16
C HIS A 221 0.78 0.93 -1.60
N CYS A 222 1.52 2.01 -1.84
CA CYS A 222 2.03 2.33 -3.17
C CYS A 222 3.54 2.51 -3.16
N GLY A 223 4.16 2.35 -4.33
CA GLY A 223 5.60 2.47 -4.48
C GLY A 223 6.35 1.15 -4.28
N GLY A 224 7.67 1.24 -4.21
CA GLY A 224 8.57 0.08 -4.21
C GLY A 224 9.01 -0.39 -5.61
N PHE A 225 8.55 0.29 -6.67
CA PHE A 225 9.00 0.10 -8.05
C PHE A 225 9.56 1.41 -8.63
N SER A 226 10.77 1.79 -8.22
CA SER A 226 11.44 2.94 -8.82
C SER A 226 12.02 2.57 -10.20
N SER A 227 11.37 2.96 -11.28
CA SER A 227 11.90 2.75 -12.64
C SER A 227 12.06 4.07 -13.37
N LYS A 228 13.31 4.55 -13.41
CA LYS A 228 13.68 5.79 -14.14
C LYS A 228 13.23 5.79 -15.61
N LEU A 229 13.14 4.61 -16.23
CA LEU A 229 12.69 4.46 -17.60
C LEU A 229 11.17 4.65 -17.71
N LEU A 230 10.41 4.09 -16.76
CA LEU A 230 8.97 4.25 -16.71
C LEU A 230 8.60 5.70 -16.34
N ASP A 231 9.29 6.29 -15.37
CA ASP A 231 9.12 7.70 -14.99
C ASP A 231 9.42 8.66 -16.16
N GLY A 232 10.47 8.36 -16.93
CA GLY A 232 10.83 9.13 -18.12
C GLY A 232 9.75 9.07 -19.21
N LEU A 233 9.17 7.89 -19.46
CA LEU A 233 8.05 7.72 -20.39
C LEU A 233 6.81 8.47 -19.92
N ILE A 234 6.44 8.33 -18.64
CA ILE A 234 5.29 9.01 -18.04
C ILE A 234 5.44 10.53 -18.12
N SER A 235 6.62 11.06 -17.82
CA SER A 235 6.88 12.50 -17.93
C SER A 235 6.64 13.03 -19.34
N VAL A 236 7.00 12.28 -20.39
CA VAL A 236 6.74 12.67 -21.78
C VAL A 236 5.24 12.64 -22.08
N PHE A 237 4.51 11.62 -21.62
CA PHE A 237 3.05 11.57 -21.75
C PHE A 237 2.36 12.71 -21.00
N ASN A 238 2.83 13.09 -19.80
CA ASN A 238 2.26 14.20 -19.03
C ASN A 238 2.47 15.55 -19.75
N GLU A 239 3.61 15.77 -20.40
CA GLU A 239 3.83 16.98 -21.19
C GLU A 239 2.91 17.04 -22.43
N ILE A 240 2.68 15.91 -23.10
CA ILE A 240 1.70 15.81 -24.19
C ILE A 240 0.27 16.05 -23.66
N ALA A 241 -0.08 15.46 -22.53
CA ALA A 241 -1.38 15.64 -21.88
C ALA A 241 -1.66 17.11 -21.55
N LYS A 242 -0.66 17.82 -21.01
CA LYS A 242 -0.73 19.27 -20.74
C LYS A 242 -0.95 20.09 -22.00
N MET A 243 -0.26 19.75 -23.10
CA MET A 243 -0.47 20.40 -24.40
C MET A 243 -1.88 20.17 -24.96
N LEU A 244 -2.51 19.04 -24.60
CA LEU A 244 -3.88 18.70 -24.95
C LEU A 244 -4.93 19.24 -23.95
N GLY A 245 -4.52 20.06 -22.96
CA GLY A 245 -5.41 20.65 -21.96
C GLY A 245 -5.87 19.67 -20.86
N THR A 246 -5.15 18.57 -20.68
CA THR A 246 -5.36 17.56 -19.64
C THR A 246 -4.12 17.48 -18.74
N ASP A 247 -4.19 16.83 -17.58
CA ASP A 247 -3.00 16.48 -16.80
C ASP A 247 -3.12 15.03 -16.34
N ILE A 248 -2.00 14.32 -16.30
CA ILE A 248 -1.96 12.91 -15.88
C ILE A 248 -1.27 12.89 -14.51
N GLU A 249 -2.07 12.67 -13.47
CA GLU A 249 -1.61 12.50 -12.08
C GLU A 249 -1.27 11.02 -11.83
N TRP A 250 -0.18 10.55 -12.45
CA TRP A 250 0.33 9.17 -12.34
C TRP A 250 1.86 9.15 -12.44
N ASP A 251 2.52 8.28 -11.67
CA ASP A 251 3.96 7.96 -11.77
C ASP A 251 4.28 6.54 -11.28
N SER A 252 5.54 6.10 -11.35
CA SER A 252 5.91 4.75 -10.91
C SER A 252 5.67 4.50 -9.42
N GLU A 253 5.62 5.54 -8.59
CA GLU A 253 5.31 5.45 -7.16
C GLU A 253 3.80 5.31 -6.89
N THR A 254 2.95 5.55 -7.89
CA THR A 254 1.51 5.19 -7.83
C THR A 254 1.21 3.78 -8.32
N ILE A 255 2.22 3.00 -8.72
CA ILE A 255 2.08 1.55 -8.90
C ILE A 255 1.85 0.94 -7.53
N GLY A 256 0.81 0.10 -7.40
CA GLY A 256 0.31 -0.33 -6.08
C GLY A 256 -0.92 0.45 -5.62
N CYS A 257 -1.07 1.71 -6.05
CA CYS A 257 -2.34 2.44 -5.92
C CYS A 257 -3.30 2.02 -7.03
N LYS A 258 -2.83 2.09 -8.29
CA LYS A 258 -3.61 1.79 -9.49
C LYS A 258 -2.73 1.17 -10.60
N PRO A 259 -2.92 -0.12 -10.95
CA PRO A 259 -3.79 -1.09 -10.27
C PRO A 259 -3.36 -1.31 -8.81
N SER A 260 -4.31 -1.64 -7.94
CA SER A 260 -4.01 -1.92 -6.54
C SER A 260 -3.19 -3.21 -6.40
N LEU A 261 -2.20 -3.20 -5.50
CA LEU A 261 -1.46 -4.41 -5.09
C LEU A 261 -1.90 -4.94 -3.71
N SER A 262 -2.94 -4.35 -3.11
CA SER A 262 -3.45 -4.73 -1.79
C SER A 262 -4.65 -5.67 -1.84
N SER A 263 -4.77 -6.45 -2.92
CA SER A 263 -5.85 -7.42 -3.16
C SER A 263 -7.26 -6.87 -2.93
N ILE A 264 -7.47 -5.61 -3.32
CA ILE A 264 -8.77 -4.95 -3.42
C ILE A 264 -8.80 -4.03 -4.65
N PRO A 265 -9.96 -3.71 -5.21
CA PRO A 265 -10.02 -2.74 -6.30
C PRO A 265 -9.52 -1.34 -5.86
N SER A 266 -8.75 -0.65 -6.71
CA SER A 266 -8.24 0.71 -6.42
C SER A 266 -9.32 1.68 -5.97
N SER A 267 -10.52 1.59 -6.55
CA SER A 267 -11.66 2.45 -6.21
C SER A 267 -12.25 2.20 -4.81
N GLU A 268 -11.88 1.09 -4.17
CA GLU A 268 -12.33 0.67 -2.84
C GLU A 268 -11.25 0.85 -1.77
N GLN A 269 -10.03 1.22 -2.17
CA GLN A 269 -9.01 1.65 -1.21
C GLN A 269 -9.56 2.82 -0.38
N ARG A 270 -9.43 2.68 0.94
CA ARG A 270 -10.09 3.51 1.94
C ARG A 270 -9.78 4.98 1.72
N SER A 271 -10.78 5.85 1.87
CA SER A 271 -10.54 7.28 1.80
C SER A 271 -9.79 7.77 3.04
N LEU A 272 -8.92 8.77 2.90
CA LEU A 272 -8.27 9.38 4.06
C LEU A 272 -9.32 9.97 5.02
N LYS A 273 -10.41 10.51 4.50
CA LYS A 273 -11.51 11.04 5.32
C LYS A 273 -12.10 9.99 6.24
N ASP A 274 -12.34 8.79 5.76
CA ASP A 274 -12.89 7.71 6.58
C ASP A 274 -11.89 7.28 7.66
N ALA A 275 -10.58 7.27 7.35
CA ALA A 275 -9.53 7.01 8.34
C ALA A 275 -9.50 8.09 9.43
N LEU A 276 -9.46 9.37 9.04
CA LEU A 276 -9.47 10.50 9.99
C LEU A 276 -10.76 10.54 10.81
N SER A 277 -11.91 10.22 10.20
CA SER A 277 -13.20 10.17 10.89
C SER A 277 -13.21 9.08 11.97
N GLU A 278 -12.64 7.91 11.70
CA GLU A 278 -12.51 6.85 12.71
C GLU A 278 -11.60 7.29 13.87
N LEU A 279 -10.44 7.87 13.56
CA LEU A 279 -9.51 8.38 14.57
C LEU A 279 -10.13 9.49 15.43
N ALA A 280 -10.82 10.44 14.80
CA ALA A 280 -11.47 11.55 15.49
C ALA A 280 -12.64 11.06 16.35
N THR A 281 -13.46 10.14 15.84
CA THR A 281 -14.56 9.54 16.61
C THR A 281 -14.03 8.88 17.89
N TRP A 282 -12.92 8.15 17.78
CA TRP A 282 -12.28 7.54 18.96
C TRP A 282 -11.70 8.61 19.88
N LEU A 283 -10.88 9.54 19.37
CA LEU A 283 -10.20 10.54 20.20
C LEU A 283 -11.17 11.49 20.93
N HIS A 284 -12.30 11.83 20.30
CA HIS A 284 -13.33 12.72 20.85
C HIS A 284 -14.32 12.04 21.79
N ALA A 285 -14.24 10.72 21.97
CA ALA A 285 -15.09 10.01 22.91
C ALA A 285 -14.81 10.47 24.36
N PRO A 286 -15.83 10.69 25.21
CA PRO A 286 -15.64 11.18 26.58
C PRO A 286 -14.69 10.35 27.43
N GLU A 287 -14.68 9.02 27.23
CA GLU A 287 -13.79 8.07 27.87
C GLU A 287 -12.32 8.17 27.44
N HIS A 288 -12.04 8.96 26.39
CA HIS A 288 -10.72 9.15 25.78
C HIS A 288 -10.21 10.60 25.90
N ALA A 289 -10.84 11.41 26.76
CA ALA A 289 -10.49 12.83 26.95
C ALA A 289 -9.03 13.08 27.40
N ASP A 290 -8.37 12.10 28.03
CA ASP A 290 -6.97 12.17 28.47
C ASP A 290 -6.00 11.45 27.50
N GLU A 291 -6.50 10.99 26.36
CA GLU A 291 -5.71 10.25 25.36
C GLU A 291 -5.17 11.21 24.28
N PHE A 292 -4.11 10.79 23.58
CA PHE A 292 -3.55 11.51 22.44
C PHE A 292 -3.09 10.52 21.37
N LEU A 293 -2.94 10.98 20.14
CA LEU A 293 -2.41 10.19 19.04
C LEU A 293 -1.20 10.89 18.42
N LEU A 294 -0.16 10.11 18.11
CA LEU A 294 0.88 10.51 17.18
C LEU A 294 0.53 9.89 15.83
N VAL A 295 0.12 10.72 14.88
CA VAL A 295 -0.22 10.28 13.52
C VAL A 295 0.94 10.66 12.60
N PHE A 296 1.59 9.65 12.03
CA PHE A 296 2.59 9.81 10.99
C PHE A 296 1.89 9.64 9.65
N PHE A 297 1.94 10.66 8.81
CA PHE A 297 1.54 10.55 7.42
C PHE A 297 2.80 10.11 6.68
N ASP A 298 2.77 8.91 6.08
CA ASP A 298 3.79 8.52 5.12
C ASP A 298 3.33 9.04 3.76
N ASP A 299 3.49 10.35 3.60
CA ASP A 299 3.16 11.05 2.37
C ASP A 299 4.36 11.13 1.43
N GLU A 300 4.13 10.72 0.18
CA GLU A 300 5.15 10.80 -0.85
C GLU A 300 5.34 12.21 -1.39
N THR A 301 6.51 12.45 -2.00
CA THR A 301 6.84 13.75 -2.62
C THR A 301 5.86 14.19 -3.72
N ASN A 302 5.02 13.27 -4.20
CA ASN A 302 3.97 13.51 -5.18
C ASN A 302 2.87 14.46 -4.68
N LEU A 303 2.55 14.48 -3.37
CA LEU A 303 1.54 15.37 -2.80
C LEU A 303 1.98 16.84 -2.89
N MET A 304 3.26 17.10 -2.66
CA MET A 304 3.88 18.41 -2.90
C MET A 304 3.88 18.76 -4.39
N ARG A 305 4.31 17.82 -5.25
CA ARG A 305 4.40 18.02 -6.71
C ARG A 305 3.04 18.34 -7.33
N TRP A 306 1.98 17.68 -6.88
CA TRP A 306 0.60 17.87 -7.36
C TRP A 306 -0.20 18.91 -6.56
N LYS A 307 0.46 19.64 -5.65
CA LYS A 307 -0.15 20.71 -4.83
C LYS A 307 -1.38 20.24 -4.04
N LYS A 308 -1.31 19.04 -3.46
CA LYS A 308 -2.40 18.43 -2.67
C LYS A 308 -2.19 18.56 -1.15
N VAL A 309 -1.11 19.19 -0.71
CA VAL A 309 -0.87 19.41 0.73
C VAL A 309 -1.98 20.26 1.37
N ASP A 310 -2.46 21.30 0.69
CA ASP A 310 -3.58 22.09 1.21
C ASP A 310 -4.85 21.24 1.40
N ARG A 311 -5.05 20.24 0.53
CA ARG A 311 -6.18 19.30 0.63
C ARG A 311 -6.03 18.37 1.83
N LEU A 312 -4.82 17.87 2.08
CA LEU A 312 -4.51 17.08 3.29
C LEU A 312 -4.79 17.91 4.54
N LEU A 313 -4.30 19.14 4.60
CA LEU A 313 -4.55 20.06 5.72
C LEU A 313 -6.03 20.40 5.88
N GLU A 314 -6.79 20.58 4.79
CA GLU A 314 -8.25 20.77 4.81
C GLU A 314 -8.95 19.57 5.47
N TYR A 315 -8.54 18.35 5.13
CA TYR A 315 -9.13 17.14 5.72
C TYR A 315 -8.81 17.05 7.21
N LEU A 316 -7.57 17.30 7.61
CA LEU A 316 -7.20 17.33 9.03
C LEU A 316 -8.05 18.34 9.82
N LYS A 317 -8.18 19.57 9.32
CA LYS A 317 -8.99 20.63 9.96
C LYS A 317 -10.49 20.34 9.99
N THR A 318 -10.97 19.42 9.17
CA THR A 318 -12.37 18.98 9.19
C THR A 318 -12.66 18.08 10.39
N TYR A 319 -11.68 17.29 10.83
CA TYR A 319 -11.83 16.29 11.88
C TYR A 319 -11.16 16.67 13.21
N PHE A 320 -10.16 17.54 13.17
CA PHE A 320 -9.42 18.01 14.34
C PHE A 320 -9.30 19.53 14.32
N SER A 321 -9.65 20.17 15.42
CA SER A 321 -9.48 21.60 15.59
C SER A 321 -7.99 21.98 15.69
N GLU A 322 -7.65 23.22 15.36
CA GLU A 322 -6.26 23.69 15.46
C GLU A 322 -5.70 23.64 16.89
N GLU A 323 -6.56 23.69 17.90
CA GLU A 323 -6.17 23.62 19.32
C GLU A 323 -5.80 22.20 19.76
N GLU A 324 -6.28 21.18 19.05
CA GLU A 324 -5.97 19.76 19.32
C GLU A 324 -4.67 19.32 18.65
N MET A 325 -4.17 20.10 17.68
CA MET A 325 -2.98 19.77 16.91
C MET A 325 -1.74 20.44 17.49
N LEU A 326 -0.78 19.63 17.94
CA LEU A 326 0.53 20.12 18.36
C LEU A 326 1.38 20.50 17.13
N ARG A 327 1.67 21.78 16.94
CA ARG A 327 2.46 22.29 15.81
C ARG A 327 3.92 22.49 16.20
N PRO A 328 4.85 22.50 15.22
CA PRO A 328 6.26 22.81 15.49
C PRO A 328 6.47 24.14 16.22
N ALA A 329 5.63 25.16 15.96
CA ALA A 329 5.71 26.46 16.64
C ALA A 329 5.36 26.37 18.13
N ASP A 330 4.48 25.45 18.52
CA ASP A 330 4.08 25.22 19.90
C ASP A 330 5.22 24.58 20.72
N LEU A 331 6.16 23.89 20.04
CA LEU A 331 7.37 23.29 20.63
C LEU A 331 8.57 24.26 20.70
N ALA A 332 8.53 25.35 19.94
CA ALA A 332 9.63 26.31 19.82
C ALA A 332 9.72 27.29 21.02
N VAL A 333 8.69 27.33 21.87
CA VAL A 333 8.68 28.14 23.08
C VAL A 333 9.27 27.31 24.22
N ARG A 334 10.54 27.56 24.54
CA ARG A 334 11.16 27.17 25.81
C ARG A 334 11.46 28.38 26.66
#